data_AF-A0A0P1INQ2-F1
#
_entry.id   AF-A0A0P1INQ2-F1
#
_cell.length_a   1.000
_cell.length_b   1.000
_cell.length_c   1.000
_cell.angle_alpha   90.00
_cell.angle_beta   90.00
_cell.angle_gamma   90.00
#
_symmetry.space_group_name_H-M   'P 1'
#
loop_
_entity.id
_entity.type
_entity.pdbx_description
1 polymer ?
#
loop_
_entity_poly.entity_id
_entity_poly.type
_entity_poly.pdbx_seq_one_letter_code
_entity_poly.pdbx_strand_id
1 'polypeptide(L)'
;MQTGILRVLRATAASWWRHKELRRTGQSARARQLERETVLRDLGYLRQAATLPNAHVICGEGGTFIYLGWTTVSTFAPIERFPLATLAVAGGTPFIDIRPVNNVIAFANLPRVKRGGSVDPEPCGPGRSVSLTTYIDMAEELGARIVNDPRASRPT
;
A
#
# COMPACT_ATOMS: atom_id res chain seq x y z
N MET A 1 15.14 13.15 7.08
CA MET A 1 13.97 12.34 6.66
C MET A 1 14.22 10.82 6.70
N GLN A 2 15.31 10.29 6.12
CA GLN A 2 15.57 8.83 6.04
C GLN A 2 15.76 8.10 7.40
N THR A 3 16.26 8.77 8.43
CA THR A 3 16.46 8.18 9.77
C THR A 3 15.15 7.84 10.49
N GLY A 4 14.09 8.63 10.27
CA GLY A 4 12.77 8.38 10.86
C GLY A 4 12.12 7.12 10.28
N ILE A 5 12.15 6.97 8.96
CA ILE A 5 11.63 5.80 8.24
C ILE A 5 12.29 4.52 8.76
N LEU A 6 13.62 4.49 8.83
CA LEU A 6 14.37 3.33 9.31
C LEU A 6 14.07 2.98 10.77
N ARG A 7 13.84 3.99 11.61
CA ARG A 7 13.47 3.77 13.02
C ARG A 7 12.11 3.07 13.13
N VAL A 8 11.12 3.55 12.37
CA VAL A 8 9.78 2.95 12.34
C VAL A 8 9.86 1.52 11.82
N LEU A 9 10.51 1.27 10.68
CA LEU A 9 10.62 -0.07 10.11
C LEU A 9 11.32 -1.05 11.05
N ARG A 10 12.39 -0.63 11.74
CA ARG A 10 13.08 -1.48 12.73
C ARG A 10 12.18 -1.81 13.93
N ALA A 11 11.46 -0.82 14.44
CA ALA A 11 10.52 -1.01 15.55
C ALA A 11 9.38 -1.96 15.15
N THR A 12 8.84 -1.80 13.95
CA THR A 12 7.82 -2.69 13.38
C THR A 12 8.36 -4.10 13.21
N ALA A 13 9.54 -4.27 12.61
CA ALA A 13 10.13 -5.59 12.45
C ALA A 13 10.36 -6.28 13.81
N ALA A 14 10.90 -5.57 14.79
CA ALA A 14 11.11 -6.13 16.14
C ALA A 14 9.81 -6.46 16.89
N SER A 15 8.67 -5.87 16.49
CA SER A 15 7.39 -6.11 17.17
C SER A 15 6.73 -7.43 16.76
N TRP A 16 7.16 -8.04 15.65
CA TRP A 16 6.58 -9.26 15.10
C TRP A 16 6.75 -10.44 16.04
N TRP A 17 5.68 -11.19 16.28
CA TRP A 17 5.65 -12.31 17.23
C TRP A 17 6.81 -13.28 17.00
N ARG A 18 7.06 -13.69 15.75
CA ARG A 18 8.18 -14.57 15.41
C ARG A 18 9.55 -14.02 15.85
N HIS A 19 9.79 -12.72 15.66
CA HIS A 19 11.07 -12.11 16.04
C HIS A 19 11.20 -11.97 17.56
N LYS A 20 10.10 -11.62 18.24
CA LYS A 20 10.03 -11.62 19.71
C LYS A 20 10.31 -13.00 20.29
N GLU A 21 9.72 -14.03 19.71
CA GLU A 21 9.90 -15.41 20.18
C GLU A 21 11.35 -15.91 19.98
N LEU A 22 11.98 -15.55 18.87
CA LEU A 22 13.40 -15.84 18.66
C LEU A 22 14.30 -15.13 19.68
N ARG A 23 13.96 -13.90 20.08
CA ARG A 23 14.69 -13.20 21.16
C ARG A 23 14.45 -13.87 22.51
N ARG A 24 13.21 -14.25 22.81
CA ARG A 24 12.83 -14.94 24.05
C ARG A 24 13.57 -16.27 24.23
N THR A 25 13.79 -17.00 23.14
CA THR A 25 14.50 -18.29 23.12
C THR A 25 16.02 -18.16 22.98
N GLY A 26 16.57 -16.95 23.08
CA GLY A 26 18.01 -16.70 23.02
C GLY A 26 18.60 -16.69 21.59
N GLN A 27 17.80 -16.90 20.56
CA GLN A 27 18.21 -16.88 19.14
C GLN A 27 18.36 -15.46 18.58
N SER A 28 19.08 -14.60 19.29
CA SER A 28 19.22 -13.17 18.99
C SER A 28 19.84 -12.89 17.62
N ALA A 29 20.80 -13.71 17.17
CA ALA A 29 21.41 -13.57 15.85
C ALA A 29 20.39 -13.80 14.72
N ARG A 30 19.57 -14.85 14.85
CA ARG A 30 18.52 -15.16 13.88
C ARG A 30 17.41 -14.12 13.87
N ALA A 31 17.01 -13.63 15.06
CA ALA A 31 16.07 -12.52 15.18
C ALA A 31 16.57 -11.27 14.44
N ARG A 32 17.82 -10.86 14.67
CA ARG A 32 18.43 -9.69 14.00
C ARG A 32 18.50 -9.85 12.49
N GLN A 33 18.82 -11.05 12.00
CA GLN A 33 18.84 -11.33 10.57
C GLN A 33 17.45 -11.14 9.95
N LEU A 34 16.41 -11.77 10.51
CA LEU A 34 15.05 -11.69 9.99
C LEU A 34 14.45 -10.27 10.09
N GLU A 35 14.78 -9.54 11.18
CA GLU A 35 14.43 -8.13 11.32
C GLU A 35 15.05 -7.30 10.19
N ARG A 36 16.33 -7.51 9.88
CA ARG A 36 17.03 -6.82 8.78
C ARG A 36 16.43 -7.17 7.42
N GLU A 37 16.14 -8.43 7.16
CA GLU A 37 15.49 -8.88 5.92
C GLU A 37 14.11 -8.23 5.75
N THR A 38 13.32 -8.16 6.83
CA THR A 38 12.02 -7.47 6.84
C THR A 38 12.17 -5.99 6.52
N VAL A 39 13.10 -5.29 7.17
CA VAL A 39 13.37 -3.86 6.92
C VAL A 39 13.81 -3.62 5.47
N LEU A 40 14.68 -4.46 4.92
CA LEU A 40 15.15 -4.32 3.54
C LEU A 40 14.03 -4.54 2.52
N ARG A 41 13.18 -5.54 2.75
CA ARG A 41 12.00 -5.79 1.94
C ARG A 41 11.04 -4.59 1.97
N ASP A 42 10.72 -4.10 3.16
CA ASP A 42 9.78 -3.00 3.35
C ASP A 42 10.32 -1.68 2.75
N LEU A 43 11.64 -1.44 2.84
CA LEU A 43 12.29 -0.35 2.09
C LEU A 43 12.15 -0.52 0.57
N GLY A 44 12.23 -1.75 0.07
CA GLY A 44 11.99 -2.07 -1.34
C GLY A 44 10.57 -1.69 -1.77
N TYR A 45 9.56 -1.99 -0.94
CA TYR A 45 8.18 -1.58 -1.19
C TYR A 45 8.00 -0.05 -1.18
N LEU A 46 8.61 0.66 -0.22
CA LEU A 46 8.57 2.13 -0.20
C LEU A 46 9.21 2.75 -1.44
N ARG A 47 10.32 2.18 -1.92
CA ARG A 47 10.96 2.63 -3.16
C ARG A 47 10.03 2.42 -4.36
N GLN A 48 9.42 1.23 -4.48
CA GLN A 48 8.46 0.97 -5.55
C GLN A 48 7.27 1.92 -5.49
N ALA A 49 6.74 2.18 -4.30
CA ALA A 49 5.61 3.09 -4.08
C ALA A 49 5.92 4.53 -4.52
N ALA A 50 7.19 4.94 -4.40
CA ALA A 50 7.65 6.26 -4.82
C ALA A 50 7.93 6.36 -6.33
N THR A 51 8.23 5.24 -7.00
CA THR A 51 8.63 5.24 -8.42
C THR A 51 7.52 4.87 -9.38
N LEU A 52 6.56 4.04 -8.94
CA LEU A 52 5.52 3.51 -9.81
C LEU A 52 4.36 4.52 -9.92
N PRO A 53 3.99 4.97 -11.14
CA PRO A 53 2.96 5.99 -11.32
C PRO A 53 1.54 5.49 -11.00
N ASN A 54 1.36 4.17 -10.89
CA ASN A 54 0.10 3.53 -10.54
C ASN A 54 0.10 3.00 -9.08
N ALA A 55 1.15 3.28 -8.31
CA ALA A 55 1.18 2.92 -6.90
C ALA A 55 0.15 3.73 -6.11
N HIS A 56 -0.59 3.06 -5.24
CA HIS A 56 -1.59 3.71 -4.39
C HIS A 56 -1.86 2.85 -3.16
N VAL A 57 -2.41 3.48 -2.13
CA VAL A 57 -2.84 2.84 -0.89
C VAL A 57 -4.37 2.92 -0.81
N ILE A 58 -5.03 1.81 -0.50
CA ILE A 58 -6.47 1.78 -0.19
C ILE A 58 -6.63 1.36 1.27
N CYS A 59 -7.50 2.04 2.01
CA CYS A 59 -7.91 1.63 3.34
C CYS A 59 -9.42 1.63 3.47
N GLY A 60 -9.95 0.50 3.92
CA GLY A 60 -11.35 0.33 4.31
C GLY A 60 -11.47 -0.51 5.57
N GLU A 61 -12.69 -0.95 5.87
CA GLU A 61 -12.96 -1.86 7.00
C GLU A 61 -12.21 -3.19 6.88
N GLY A 62 -11.95 -3.65 5.66
CA GLY A 62 -11.19 -4.88 5.39
C GLY A 62 -9.68 -4.78 5.61
N GLY A 63 -9.17 -3.59 5.97
CA GLY A 63 -7.76 -3.33 6.21
C GLY A 63 -7.12 -2.39 5.21
N THR A 64 -5.79 -2.39 5.19
CA THR A 64 -4.96 -1.48 4.40
C THR A 64 -4.16 -2.25 3.35
N PHE A 65 -4.21 -1.78 2.12
CA PHE A 65 -3.58 -2.41 0.96
C PHE A 65 -2.70 -1.40 0.23
N ILE A 66 -1.45 -1.75 -0.03
CA ILE A 66 -0.55 -1.00 -0.91
C ILE A 66 -0.47 -1.75 -2.23
N TYR A 67 -0.85 -1.07 -3.31
CA TYR A 67 -0.76 -1.57 -4.66
C TYR A 67 0.51 -1.02 -5.31
N LEU A 68 1.36 -1.92 -5.79
CA LEU A 68 2.66 -1.63 -6.43
C LEU A 68 2.69 -2.22 -7.85
N GLY A 69 1.60 -2.03 -8.60
CA GLY A 69 1.41 -2.65 -9.92
C GLY A 69 1.09 -4.15 -9.82
N TRP A 70 2.09 -5.01 -9.96
CA TRP A 70 1.90 -6.48 -9.93
C TRP A 70 1.83 -7.05 -8.52
N THR A 71 2.31 -6.31 -7.52
CA THR A 71 2.32 -6.74 -6.12
C THR A 71 1.31 -5.95 -5.32
N THR A 72 0.55 -6.64 -4.48
CA THR A 72 -0.28 -6.05 -3.44
C THR A 72 0.30 -6.44 -2.09
N VAL A 73 0.62 -5.46 -1.25
CA VAL A 73 1.03 -5.67 0.13
C VAL A 73 -0.15 -5.33 1.03
N SER A 74 -0.70 -6.31 1.73
CA SER A 74 -1.89 -6.13 2.55
C SER A 74 -1.62 -6.36 4.03
N THR A 75 -2.43 -5.70 4.85
CA THR A 75 -2.62 -6.06 6.26
C THR A 75 -4.08 -5.87 6.65
N PHE A 76 -4.57 -6.73 7.54
CA PHE A 76 -5.91 -6.62 8.11
C PHE A 76 -6.00 -5.56 9.23
N ALA A 77 -4.98 -4.73 9.41
CA ALA A 77 -4.96 -3.68 10.42
C ALA A 77 -5.29 -2.30 9.80
N PRO A 78 -6.02 -1.41 10.51
CA PRO A 78 -6.24 -0.02 10.08
C PRO A 78 -4.90 0.70 9.79
N ILE A 79 -4.91 1.76 8.94
CA ILE A 79 -3.70 2.54 8.56
C ILE A 79 -2.79 2.86 9.74
N GLU A 80 -3.38 3.24 10.87
CA GLU A 80 -2.68 3.60 12.12
C GLU A 80 -1.79 2.46 12.64
N ARG A 81 -2.01 1.23 12.15
CA ARG A 81 -1.30 0.01 12.50
C ARG A 81 -0.58 -0.64 11.31
N PHE A 82 -0.61 -0.04 10.12
CA PHE A 82 0.28 -0.41 9.02
C PHE A 82 1.35 0.68 8.79
N PRO A 83 2.45 0.64 9.56
CA PRO A 83 3.54 1.60 9.43
C PRO A 83 4.03 1.75 7.99
N LEU A 84 4.04 0.66 7.21
CA LEU A 84 4.49 0.70 5.82
C LEU A 84 3.59 1.58 4.94
N ALA A 85 2.26 1.45 5.03
CA ALA A 85 1.35 2.30 4.27
C ALA A 85 1.43 3.75 4.73
N THR A 86 1.47 3.98 6.05
CA THR A 86 1.63 5.34 6.60
C THR A 86 2.90 6.00 6.05
N LEU A 87 4.01 5.26 5.99
CA LEU A 87 5.27 5.75 5.42
C LEU A 87 5.19 5.97 3.91
N ALA A 88 4.45 5.13 3.16
CA ALA A 88 4.23 5.33 1.73
C ALA A 88 3.42 6.61 1.46
N VAL A 89 2.32 6.82 2.20
CA VAL A 89 1.48 8.02 2.11
C VAL A 89 2.28 9.26 2.52
N ALA A 90 3.06 9.20 3.60
CA ALA A 90 3.96 10.29 3.98
C ALA A 90 5.04 10.57 2.92
N GLY A 91 5.37 9.58 2.08
CA GLY A 91 6.27 9.70 0.94
C GLY A 91 5.61 10.22 -0.35
N GLY A 92 4.31 10.56 -0.31
CA GLY A 92 3.58 11.10 -1.45
C GLY A 92 2.78 10.06 -2.26
N THR A 93 2.75 8.80 -1.85
CA THR A 93 1.91 7.80 -2.51
C THR A 93 0.42 8.17 -2.36
N PRO A 94 -0.38 8.15 -3.45
CA PRO A 94 -1.82 8.38 -3.40
C PRO A 94 -2.51 7.46 -2.40
N PHE A 95 -3.40 8.02 -1.60
CA PHE A 95 -4.17 7.30 -0.60
C PHE A 95 -5.67 7.49 -0.85
N ILE A 96 -6.39 6.37 -0.90
CA ILE A 96 -7.83 6.27 -1.16
C ILE A 96 -8.49 5.68 0.09
N ASP A 97 -9.14 6.54 0.87
CA ASP A 97 -9.94 6.14 2.02
C ASP A 97 -11.35 5.75 1.56
N ILE A 98 -11.67 4.47 1.69
CA ILE A 98 -12.96 3.92 1.26
C ILE A 98 -13.90 3.66 2.43
N ARG A 99 -13.49 3.98 3.68
CA ARG A 99 -14.38 3.88 4.85
C ARG A 99 -15.69 4.67 4.70
N PRO A 100 -15.73 5.83 4.03
CA PRO A 100 -16.99 6.56 3.82
C PRO A 100 -17.86 6.00 2.68
N VAL A 101 -17.36 5.02 1.90
CA VAL A 101 -18.08 4.47 0.75
C VAL A 101 -19.21 3.57 1.23
N ASN A 102 -20.45 3.99 1.01
CA ASN A 102 -21.65 3.24 1.41
C ASN A 102 -21.99 2.12 0.41
N ASN A 103 -21.75 2.33 -0.89
CA ASN A 103 -22.05 1.35 -1.93
C ASN A 103 -20.84 0.44 -2.20
N VAL A 104 -20.57 -0.46 -1.26
CA VAL A 104 -19.42 -1.37 -1.31
C VAL A 104 -19.47 -2.32 -2.52
N ILE A 105 -20.68 -2.71 -2.97
CA ILE A 105 -20.85 -3.57 -4.15
C ILE A 105 -20.42 -2.82 -5.42
N ALA A 106 -20.85 -1.56 -5.59
CA ALA A 106 -20.41 -0.74 -6.71
C ALA A 106 -18.89 -0.53 -6.68
N PHE A 107 -18.33 -0.30 -5.50
CA PHE A 107 -16.88 -0.16 -5.34
C PHE A 107 -16.12 -1.44 -5.72
N ALA A 108 -16.60 -2.60 -5.28
CA ALA A 108 -16.00 -3.90 -5.61
C ALA A 108 -16.06 -4.22 -7.12
N ASN A 109 -17.02 -3.64 -7.83
CA ASN A 109 -17.19 -3.79 -9.28
C ASN A 109 -16.42 -2.73 -10.09
N LEU A 110 -15.65 -1.84 -9.46
CA LEU A 110 -14.81 -0.89 -10.19
C LEU A 110 -13.76 -1.63 -11.04
N PRO A 111 -13.41 -1.05 -12.22
CA PRO A 111 -12.33 -1.58 -13.04
C PRO A 111 -11.01 -1.58 -12.27
N ARG A 112 -10.07 -2.44 -12.68
CA ARG A 112 -8.75 -2.49 -12.05
C ARG A 112 -7.89 -1.32 -12.50
N VAL A 113 -7.02 -0.85 -11.62
CA VAL A 113 -5.94 0.08 -12.01
C VAL A 113 -4.94 -0.66 -12.89
N LYS A 114 -4.64 -0.10 -14.06
CA LYS A 114 -3.68 -0.65 -15.02
C LYS A 114 -2.32 -0.86 -14.35
N ARG A 115 -1.78 -2.06 -14.51
CA ARG A 115 -0.41 -2.39 -14.06
C ARG A 115 0.56 -1.76 -15.07
N GLY A 116 1.47 -0.91 -14.62
CA GLY A 116 2.43 -0.26 -15.51
C GLY A 116 3.25 -1.28 -16.32
N GLY A 117 3.39 -1.04 -17.63
CA GLY A 117 4.15 -1.88 -18.57
C GLY A 117 3.30 -2.97 -19.23
N SER A 118 3.04 -2.80 -20.53
CA SER A 118 2.40 -3.76 -21.45
C SER A 118 0.90 -4.03 -21.25
N VAL A 119 0.27 -4.38 -22.37
CA VAL A 119 -1.13 -4.77 -22.53
C VAL A 119 -1.45 -5.85 -21.50
N ASP A 120 -2.49 -5.59 -20.70
CA ASP A 120 -3.12 -6.61 -19.86
C ASP A 120 -3.53 -7.74 -20.81
N PRO A 121 -2.93 -8.96 -20.75
CA PRO A 121 -3.54 -10.07 -21.46
C PRO A 121 -4.95 -10.17 -20.89
N GLU A 122 -5.97 -10.07 -21.76
CA GLU A 122 -7.36 -9.97 -21.32
C GLU A 122 -7.59 -10.94 -20.16
N PRO A 123 -8.03 -10.44 -18.99
CA PRO A 123 -8.22 -11.32 -17.87
C PRO A 123 -9.32 -12.31 -18.24
N CYS A 124 -9.24 -13.54 -17.73
CA CYS A 124 -10.39 -14.42 -17.68
C CYS A 124 -11.48 -13.76 -16.81
N GLY A 125 -12.31 -12.89 -17.40
CA GLY A 125 -13.35 -12.10 -16.74
C GLY A 125 -13.50 -10.68 -17.32
N PRO A 126 -14.66 -10.00 -17.15
CA PRO A 126 -15.02 -8.78 -17.88
C PRO A 126 -14.30 -7.49 -17.43
N GLY A 127 -13.11 -7.60 -16.82
CA GLY A 127 -12.43 -6.50 -16.16
C GLY A 127 -11.67 -5.59 -17.12
N ARG A 128 -12.26 -4.46 -17.51
CA ARG A 128 -11.52 -3.34 -18.13
C ARG A 128 -10.49 -2.79 -17.14
N SER A 129 -9.27 -2.49 -17.60
CA SER A 129 -8.23 -1.82 -16.80
C SER A 129 -8.19 -0.33 -17.13
N VAL A 130 -8.17 0.53 -16.11
CA VAL A 130 -8.20 2.00 -16.23
C VAL A 130 -6.96 2.65 -15.62
N SER A 131 -6.71 3.92 -15.94
CA SER A 131 -5.63 4.69 -15.30
C SER A 131 -5.92 4.89 -13.80
N LEU A 132 -4.87 5.14 -12.99
CA LEU A 132 -5.05 5.43 -11.57
C LEU A 132 -5.92 6.67 -11.35
N THR A 133 -5.75 7.73 -12.15
CA THR A 133 -6.56 8.95 -12.04
C THR A 133 -8.04 8.66 -12.34
N THR A 134 -8.32 7.87 -13.40
CA THR A 134 -9.70 7.45 -13.72
C THR A 134 -10.32 6.60 -12.62
N TYR A 135 -9.53 5.71 -12.02
CA TYR A 135 -10.00 4.91 -10.87
C TYR A 135 -10.32 5.79 -9.66
N ILE A 136 -9.49 6.80 -9.40
CA ILE A 136 -9.71 7.78 -8.33
C ILE A 136 -11.02 8.56 -8.58
N ASP A 137 -11.27 9.02 -9.81
CA ASP A 137 -12.51 9.72 -10.16
C ASP A 137 -13.74 8.84 -9.82
N MET A 138 -13.72 7.57 -10.24
CA MET A 138 -14.81 6.62 -9.95
C MET A 138 -14.96 6.29 -8.46
N ALA A 139 -13.84 6.18 -7.73
CA ALA A 139 -13.87 5.93 -6.29
C ALA A 139 -14.43 7.13 -5.52
N GLU A 140 -14.08 8.35 -5.92
CA GLU A 140 -14.55 9.60 -5.32
C GLU A 140 -16.05 9.82 -5.58
N GLU A 141 -16.56 9.46 -6.76
CA GLU A 141 -18.01 9.44 -7.05
C GLU A 141 -18.79 8.51 -6.09
N LEU A 142 -18.16 7.45 -5.61
CA LEU A 142 -18.72 6.53 -4.61
C LEU A 142 -18.52 7.01 -3.16
N GLY A 143 -17.89 8.15 -2.95
CA GLY A 143 -17.66 8.78 -1.64
C GLY A 143 -16.29 8.51 -1.03
N ALA A 144 -15.32 7.96 -1.77
CA ALA A 144 -13.96 7.82 -1.27
C ALA A 144 -13.29 9.18 -1.03
N ARG A 145 -12.37 9.24 -0.07
CA ARG A 145 -11.56 10.45 0.21
C ARG A 145 -10.13 10.24 -0.24
N ILE A 146 -9.55 11.25 -0.88
CA ILE A 146 -8.23 11.15 -1.50
C ILE A 146 -7.21 12.01 -0.75
N VAL A 147 -6.03 11.45 -0.50
CA VAL A 147 -4.84 12.19 -0.03
C VAL A 147 -3.70 11.96 -1.02
N ASN A 148 -2.84 12.97 -1.19
CA ASN A 148 -1.80 13.01 -2.24
C ASN A 148 -2.39 12.77 -3.62
N ASP A 149 -3.42 13.55 -3.97
CA ASP A 149 -4.12 13.39 -5.24
C ASP A 149 -3.17 13.62 -6.42
N PRO A 150 -2.88 12.59 -7.24
CA PRO A 150 -1.99 12.72 -8.39
C PRO A 150 -2.57 13.63 -9.47
N ARG A 151 -3.88 13.89 -9.48
CA ARG A 151 -4.56 14.81 -10.41
C ARG A 151 -4.16 16.26 -10.17
N ALA A 152 -3.91 16.64 -8.90
CA ALA A 152 -3.55 18.01 -8.51
C ALA A 152 -2.17 18.47 -9.01
N SER A 153 -1.35 17.55 -9.54
CA SER A 153 -0.02 17.84 -10.09
C SER A 153 -0.03 18.14 -11.60
N ARG A 154 -1.21 18.17 -12.26
CA ARG A 154 -1.31 18.57 -13.68
C ARG A 154 -1.16 20.09 -13.81
N PRO A 155 -0.22 20.60 -14.63
CA PRO A 155 -0.26 21.99 -15.04
C PRO A 155 -1.55 22.24 -15.84
N THR A 156 -2.24 23.33 -15.51
CA THR A 156 -3.41 23.85 -16.24
C THR A 156 -3.05 24.28 -17.65
#